data_AF-A0AB32ZTH4-F1
#
_entry.id   AF-A0AB32ZTH4-F1
#
_cell.length_a   1.000
_cell.length_b   1.000
_cell.length_c   1.000
_cell.angle_alpha   90.00
_cell.angle_beta   90.00
_cell.angle_gamma   90.00
#
_symmetry.space_group_name_H-M   'P 1'
#
loop_
_entity.id
_entity.type
_entity.pdbx_description
1 polymer ?
#
loop_
_entity_poly.entity_id
_entity_poly.type
_entity_poly.pdbx_seq_one_letter_code
_entity_poly.pdbx_strand_id
1 'polypeptide(L)'
;MARVTVEDAVDKIGNRFDLVLVAARRARQIATEGKDPMVDVQNDKPTVTALREIEEGLVTAATLEQAELQAQEQQEHAEFASVANILSDQ
;
A
#
# COMPACT_ATOMS: atom_id res chain seq x y z
N MET A 1 -8.60 17.92 -1.66
CA MET A 1 -9.81 18.28 -0.88
C MET A 1 -9.49 18.33 0.61
N ALA A 2 -10.27 19.05 1.43
CA ALA A 2 -10.12 19.02 2.90
C ALA A 2 -11.10 17.98 3.47
N ARG A 3 -10.57 16.94 4.10
CA ARG A 3 -11.35 15.97 4.84
C ARG A 3 -11.59 16.50 6.25
N VAL A 4 -12.83 16.47 6.73
CA VAL A 4 -13.21 17.07 8.03
C VAL A 4 -13.11 16.06 9.18
N THR A 5 -13.43 14.79 8.94
CA THR A 5 -13.44 13.73 9.96
C THR A 5 -12.74 12.45 9.48
N VAL A 6 -12.25 11.65 10.42
CA VAL A 6 -11.60 10.33 10.17
C VAL A 6 -12.33 9.20 10.89
N GLU A 7 -13.57 9.42 11.31
CA GLU A 7 -14.34 8.49 12.15
C GLU A 7 -14.55 7.14 11.44
N ASP A 8 -14.95 7.17 10.16
CA ASP A 8 -15.15 5.96 9.36
C ASP A 8 -13.86 5.12 9.25
N ALA A 9 -12.71 5.76 9.06
CA ALA A 9 -11.42 5.07 9.01
C ALA A 9 -11.00 4.51 10.38
N VAL A 10 -11.33 5.21 11.48
CA VAL A 10 -11.09 4.72 12.84
C VAL A 10 -11.96 3.49 13.11
N ASP A 11 -13.22 3.48 12.68
CA ASP A 11 -14.13 2.35 12.90
C ASP A 11 -13.67 1.08 12.15
N LYS A 12 -12.93 1.23 11.04
CA LYS A 12 -12.35 0.09 10.30
C LYS A 12 -11.14 -0.54 10.98
N ILE A 13 -10.29 0.26 11.64
CA ILE A 13 -9.06 -0.23 12.28
C ILE A 13 -9.26 -0.48 13.79
N GLY A 14 -10.17 0.24 14.43
CA GLY A 14 -10.46 0.18 15.87
C GLY A 14 -9.45 0.95 16.74
N ASN A 15 -8.24 1.21 16.24
CA ASN A 15 -7.20 1.95 16.96
C ASN A 15 -6.71 3.16 16.16
N ARG A 16 -6.73 4.35 16.79
CA ARG A 16 -6.34 5.61 16.16
C ARG A 16 -4.84 5.72 15.86
N PHE A 17 -3.98 5.12 16.69
CA PHE A 17 -2.54 5.13 16.45
C PHE A 17 -2.18 4.22 15.28
N ASP A 18 -2.78 3.03 15.24
CA ASP A 18 -2.58 2.08 14.14
C ASP A 18 -3.12 2.66 12.84
N LEU A 19 -4.25 3.36 12.88
CA LEU A 19 -4.77 4.11 11.73
C LEU A 19 -3.73 5.08 11.17
N VAL A 20 -3.11 5.91 12.03
CA VAL A 20 -2.09 6.86 11.58
C VAL A 20 -0.90 6.12 10.96
N LEU A 21 -0.45 5.02 11.56
CA LEU A 21 0.69 4.25 11.06
C LEU A 21 0.39 3.60 9.70
N VAL A 22 -0.76 2.94 9.57
CA VAL A 22 -1.22 2.29 8.33
C VAL A 22 -1.43 3.32 7.22
N ALA A 23 -2.15 4.39 7.50
CA ALA A 23 -2.41 5.45 6.54
C ALA A 23 -1.11 6.15 6.08
N ALA A 24 -0.18 6.43 7.00
CA ALA A 24 1.11 7.04 6.66
C ALA A 24 1.97 6.10 5.80
N ARG A 25 2.01 4.80 6.10
CA ARG A 25 2.71 3.81 5.29
C ARG A 25 2.12 3.74 3.89
N ARG A 26 0.80 3.60 3.76
CA ARG A 26 0.14 3.55 2.46
C ARG A 26 0.31 4.84 1.66
N ALA A 27 0.20 6.01 2.30
CA ALA A 27 0.43 7.28 1.63
C ALA A 27 1.85 7.41 1.05
N ARG A 28 2.87 6.86 1.73
CA ARG A 28 4.25 6.77 1.19
C ARG A 28 4.35 5.85 -0.01
N GLN A 29 3.67 4.71 0.00
CA GLN A 29 3.64 3.81 -1.15
C GLN A 29 3.09 4.52 -2.41
N ILE A 30 2.03 5.32 -2.24
CA ILE A 30 1.44 6.10 -3.34
C ILE A 30 2.38 7.25 -3.76
N ALA A 31 2.89 8.01 -2.79
CA ALA A 31 3.62 9.25 -3.06
C ALA A 31 5.07 9.05 -3.53
N THR A 32 5.75 8.02 -3.02
CA THR A 32 7.21 7.83 -3.17
C THR A 32 7.53 6.58 -3.97
N GLU A 33 6.86 5.46 -3.67
CA GLU A 33 7.08 4.19 -4.41
C GLU A 33 6.29 4.15 -5.71
N GLY A 34 5.36 5.08 -5.93
CA GLY A 34 4.55 5.17 -7.15
C GLY A 34 3.54 4.03 -7.30
N LYS A 35 3.14 3.38 -6.19
CA LYS A 35 2.11 2.33 -6.25
C LYS A 35 0.76 2.91 -6.62
N ASP A 36 0.04 2.21 -7.48
CA ASP A 36 -1.28 2.63 -7.93
C ASP A 36 -2.28 2.66 -6.77
N PRO A 37 -3.08 3.73 -6.65
CA PRO A 37 -4.23 3.78 -5.77
C PRO A 37 -5.30 2.75 -6.13
N MET A 38 -5.95 2.18 -5.13
CA MET A 38 -7.04 1.22 -5.30
C MET A 38 -8.40 1.92 -5.42
N VAL A 39 -8.44 3.24 -5.19
CA VAL A 39 -9.62 4.10 -5.31
C VAL A 39 -9.34 5.25 -6.28
N ASP A 40 -10.40 5.78 -6.89
CA ASP A 40 -10.29 6.88 -7.84
C ASP A 40 -9.73 8.17 -7.19
N VAL A 41 -8.71 8.74 -7.83
CA VAL A 41 -7.96 9.90 -7.34
C VAL A 41 -8.64 11.19 -7.78
N GLN A 42 -9.50 11.73 -6.92
CA GLN A 42 -10.27 12.94 -7.21
C GLN A 42 -9.50 14.22 -6.83
N ASN A 43 -8.25 14.35 -7.30
CA ASN A 43 -7.29 15.39 -6.88
C ASN A 43 -6.98 15.41 -5.37
N ASP A 44 -7.06 14.24 -4.75
CA ASP A 44 -6.75 14.05 -3.34
C ASP A 44 -5.23 13.95 -3.12
N LYS A 45 -4.77 14.44 -1.97
CA LYS A 45 -3.41 14.17 -1.53
C LYS A 45 -3.30 12.67 -1.20
N PRO A 46 -2.12 12.04 -1.35
CA PRO A 46 -1.92 10.62 -1.05
C PRO A 46 -2.43 10.18 0.33
N THR A 47 -2.35 11.07 1.32
CA THR A 47 -2.87 10.83 2.68
C THR A 47 -4.39 10.67 2.71
N VAL A 48 -5.12 11.46 1.93
CA VAL A 48 -6.58 11.39 1.84
C VAL A 48 -7.00 10.16 1.05
N THR A 49 -6.29 9.85 -0.05
CA THR A 49 -6.50 8.63 -0.83
C THR A 49 -6.31 7.38 0.03
N ALA A 50 -5.23 7.31 0.82
CA ALA A 50 -4.98 6.19 1.74
C ALA A 50 -6.09 6.00 2.78
N LEU A 51 -6.64 7.10 3.33
CA LEU A 51 -7.76 7.01 4.28
C LEU A 51 -9.04 6.47 3.62
N ARG A 52 -9.30 6.84 2.35
CA ARG A 52 -10.43 6.30 1.58
C ARG A 52 -10.27 4.81 1.29
N GLU A 53 -9.06 4.36 0.95
CA GLU A 53 -8.77 2.93 0.79
C GLU A 53 -8.98 2.13 2.08
N ILE A 54 -8.69 2.72 3.24
CA ILE A 54 -8.95 2.10 4.56
C ILE A 54 -10.47 2.02 4.83
N GLU A 55 -11.23 3.05 4.48
CA GLU A 55 -12.69 3.09 4.64
C GLU A 55 -13.41 2.07 3.78
N GLU A 56 -12.92 1.85 2.57
CA GLU A 56 -13.40 0.78 1.69
C GLU A 56 -12.91 -0.61 2.13
N GLY A 57 -12.02 -0.70 3.11
CA GLY A 57 -11.46 -1.95 3.63
C GLY A 57 -10.44 -2.61 2.71
N LEU A 58 -9.94 -1.88 1.71
CA LEU A 58 -8.94 -2.35 0.75
C LEU A 58 -7.54 -2.36 1.37
N VAL A 59 -7.29 -1.41 2.28
CA VAL A 59 -6.01 -1.26 2.98
C VAL A 59 -6.20 -1.50 4.48
N THR A 60 -5.43 -2.45 5.01
CA THR A 60 -5.28 -2.76 6.44
C THR A 60 -3.82 -3.09 6.74
N ALA A 61 -3.45 -3.19 8.02
CA ALA A 61 -2.09 -3.61 8.38
C ALA A 61 -1.70 -4.96 7.74
N ALA A 62 -2.64 -5.92 7.76
CA ALA A 62 -2.43 -7.25 7.19
C ALA A 62 -2.29 -7.23 5.66
N THR A 63 -3.12 -6.45 4.95
CA THR A 63 -3.03 -6.41 3.48
C THR A 63 -1.74 -5.73 3.02
N LEU A 64 -1.24 -4.73 3.77
CA LEU A 64 0.06 -4.12 3.48
C LEU A 64 1.22 -5.08 3.70
N GLU A 65 1.19 -5.87 4.78
CA GLU A 65 2.21 -6.89 5.05
C GLU A 65 2.20 -7.99 3.98
N GLN A 66 1.02 -8.51 3.62
CA GLN A 66 0.87 -9.50 2.56
C GLN A 66 1.38 -8.99 1.21
N ALA A 67 1.04 -7.74 0.85
CA ALA A 67 1.50 -7.15 -0.41
C ALA A 67 3.03 -7.01 -0.48
N GLU A 68 3.70 -6.77 0.66
CA GLU A 68 5.15 -6.68 0.71
C GLU A 68 5.81 -8.05 0.61
N LEU A 69 5.27 -9.08 1.29
CA LEU A 69 5.76 -10.46 1.15
C LEU A 69 5.66 -10.94 -0.30
N GLN A 70 4.51 -10.70 -0.95
CA GLN A 70 4.32 -11.04 -2.36
C GLN A 70 5.30 -10.31 -3.28
N ALA A 71 5.57 -9.03 -3.01
CA ALA A 71 6.52 -8.26 -3.78
C ALA A 71 7.96 -8.79 -3.61
N GLN A 72 8.34 -9.20 -2.39
CA GLN A 72 9.65 -9.80 -2.13
C GLN A 72 9.79 -11.14 -2.85
N GLU A 73 8.81 -12.03 -2.74
CA GLU A 73 8.81 -13.32 -3.45
C GLU A 73 8.92 -13.13 -4.96
N GLN A 74 8.17 -12.18 -5.54
CA GLN A 74 8.26 -11.88 -6.97
C GLN A 74 9.64 -11.33 -7.37
N GLN A 75 10.25 -10.50 -6.54
CA GLN A 75 11.61 -10.01 -6.76
C GLN A 75 12.61 -11.17 -6.74
N GLU A 76 12.57 -12.04 -5.72
CA GLU A 76 13.43 -13.21 -5.60
C GLU A 76 13.27 -14.17 -6.79
N HIS A 77 12.03 -14.45 -7.21
CA HIS A 77 11.76 -15.28 -8.37
C HIS A 77 12.31 -14.67 -9.66
N ALA A 78 12.15 -13.35 -9.85
CA ALA A 78 12.67 -12.65 -11.02
C ALA A 78 14.22 -12.62 -11.04
N GLU A 79 14.84 -12.41 -9.89
CA GLU A 79 16.30 -12.46 -9.73
C GLU A 79 16.82 -13.87 -10.05
N PHE A 80 16.22 -14.91 -9.48
CA PHE A 80 16.61 -16.29 -9.73
C PHE A 80 16.50 -16.65 -11.22
N ALA A 81 15.40 -16.26 -11.87
CA ALA A 81 15.21 -16.46 -13.30
C ALA A 81 16.28 -15.72 -14.14
N SER A 82 16.65 -14.49 -13.75
CA SER A 82 17.69 -13.73 -14.44
C SER A 82 19.06 -14.41 -14.33
N VAL A 83 19.42 -14.92 -13.14
CA VAL A 83 20.69 -15.61 -12.90
C VAL A 83 20.75 -16.93 -13.67
N ALA A 84 19.65 -17.68 -13.70
CA ALA A 84 19.56 -18.92 -14.47
C ALA A 84 19.77 -18.70 -15.98
N ASN A 85 19.19 -17.64 -16.56
CA ASN A 85 19.41 -17.30 -17.97
C ASN A 85 20.88 -16.96 -18.25
N ILE A 86 21.53 -16.18 -17.38
CA ILE A 86 22.96 -15.82 -17.54
C ILE A 86 23.86 -17.06 -17.54
N LEU A 87 23.58 -18.04 -16.69
CA LEU A 87 24.35 -19.30 -16.62
C LEU A 87 24.07 -20.24 -17.81
N SER A 88 22.94 -20.08 -18.48
CA SER A 88 22.54 -20.92 -19.62
C SER A 88 23.16 -20.45 -20.95
N ASP A 89 23.57 -19.18 -21.02
CA ASP A 89 24.19 -18.55 -22.22
C ASP A 89 25.74 -18.63 -22.23
N GLN A 90 26.37 -19.30 -21.26
CA GLN A 90 27.81 -19.63 -21.26
C GLN A 90 28.07 -21.11 -21.60
#